data_AF-A0AAF0QKF5-F1
#
_entry.id   AF-A0AAF0QKF5-F1
#
_cell.length_a   1.000
_cell.length_b   1.000
_cell.length_c   1.000
_cell.angle_alpha   90.00
_cell.angle_beta   90.00
_cell.angle_gamma   90.00
#
_symmetry.space_group_name_H-M   'P 1'
#
loop_
_entity.id
_entity.type
_entity.pdbx_description
1 polymer ?
#
loop_
_entity_poly.entity_id
_entity_poly.type
_entity_poly.pdbx_seq_one_letter_code
_entity_poly.pdbx_strand_id
1 'polypeptide(L)'
;MYRDLREVYWWSSMKKGIAEIVVKCPNCQQVKVEHQRPGGLPRSRRQHDSIWVIVDTMTNSDFLPVKTTHSAEDYARLYIQEVVRLHGEPVLIISDRGAQFTAQFWKSFQKSLGSKVNLSTAFHPQT
;
A
#
# COMPACT_ATOMS: atom_id res chain seq x y z
N MET A 1 -20.39 -1.49 10.35
CA MET A 1 -21.82 -1.80 10.07
C MET A 1 -22.46 -2.68 11.13
N TYR A 2 -22.16 -3.99 11.25
CA TYR A 2 -22.80 -4.83 12.30
C TYR A 2 -22.51 -4.35 13.72
N ARG A 3 -21.26 -3.93 13.99
CA ARG A 3 -20.84 -3.44 15.31
C ARG A 3 -21.53 -2.15 15.74
N ASP A 4 -21.87 -1.29 14.79
CA ASP A 4 -22.50 0.00 15.04
C ASP A 4 -24.03 -0.19 15.19
N LEU A 5 -24.64 -1.01 14.32
CA LEU A 5 -26.09 -1.25 14.34
C LEU A 5 -26.58 -2.02 15.57
N ARG A 6 -25.75 -2.91 16.13
CA ARG A 6 -26.13 -3.69 17.32
C ARG A 6 -26.26 -2.85 18.60
N GLU A 7 -25.76 -1.62 18.60
CA GLU A 7 -25.83 -0.72 19.75
C GLU A 7 -27.23 -0.10 19.90
N VAL A 8 -28.01 -0.09 18.81
CA VAL A 8 -29.30 0.60 18.75
C VAL A 8 -30.45 -0.32 18.29
N TYR A 9 -30.14 -1.39 17.56
CA TYR A 9 -31.13 -2.31 17.00
C TYR A 9 -30.84 -3.78 17.36
N TRP A 10 -31.91 -4.57 17.48
CA TRP A 10 -31.82 -6.01 17.68
C TRP A 10 -33.01 -6.76 17.04
N TRP A 11 -32.72 -7.83 16.31
CA TRP A 11 -33.72 -8.81 15.83
C TRP A 11 -33.07 -10.17 15.55
N SER A 12 -33.89 -11.20 15.38
CA SER A 12 -33.41 -12.56 15.10
C SER A 12 -32.62 -12.61 13.77
N SER A 13 -31.45 -13.24 13.80
CA SER A 13 -30.55 -13.34 12.63
C SER A 13 -30.08 -12.00 12.05
N MET A 14 -30.07 -10.91 12.82
CA MET A 14 -29.60 -9.58 12.39
C MET A 14 -28.24 -9.61 11.69
N LYS A 15 -27.27 -10.37 12.22
CA LYS A 15 -25.94 -10.51 11.61
C LYS A 15 -26.01 -11.09 10.20
N LYS A 16 -26.89 -12.07 9.97
CA LYS A 16 -27.11 -12.72 8.67
C LYS A 16 -27.81 -11.75 7.70
N GLY A 17 -28.86 -11.06 8.14
CA GLY A 17 -29.56 -10.07 7.32
C GLY A 17 -28.65 -8.92 6.87
N ILE A 18 -27.82 -8.40 7.78
CA ILE A 18 -26.81 -7.38 7.46
C ILE A 18 -25.81 -7.92 6.42
N ALA A 19 -25.33 -9.15 6.56
CA ALA A 19 -24.42 -9.76 5.58
C ALA A 19 -25.06 -9.88 4.18
N GLU A 20 -26.32 -10.32 4.10
CA GLU A 20 -27.07 -10.41 2.84
C GLU A 20 -27.25 -9.05 2.16
N ILE A 21 -27.51 -7.99 2.92
CA ILE A 21 -27.62 -6.62 2.39
C ILE A 21 -26.27 -6.15 1.81
N VAL A 22 -25.16 -6.41 2.51
CA VAL A 22 -23.82 -6.06 2.03
C VAL A 22 -23.49 -6.81 0.73
N VAL A 23 -23.83 -8.09 0.64
CA VAL A 23 -23.61 -8.91 -0.56
C VAL A 23 -24.38 -8.37 -1.77
N LYS A 24 -25.61 -7.89 -1.57
CA LYS A 24 -26.46 -7.37 -2.64
C LYS A 24 -26.16 -5.91 -3.04
N CYS A 25 -25.33 -5.19 -2.28
CA CYS A 25 -25.03 -3.79 -2.49
C CYS A 25 -23.82 -3.61 -3.45
N PRO A 26 -24.00 -3.15 -4.71
CA PRO A 26 -22.90 -3.05 -5.68
C PRO A 26 -21.79 -2.11 -5.22
N ASN A 27 -22.13 -0.94 -4.65
CA ASN A 27 -21.15 0.00 -4.09
C ASN A 27 -20.37 -0.63 -2.93
N CYS A 28 -21.01 -1.44 -2.08
CA CYS A 28 -20.38 -2.09 -0.94
C CYS A 28 -19.43 -3.22 -1.38
N GLN A 29 -19.74 -3.87 -2.50
CA GLN A 29 -18.88 -4.90 -3.11
C GLN A 29 -17.69 -4.29 -3.87
N GLN A 30 -17.89 -3.11 -4.47
CA GLN A 30 -16.85 -2.37 -5.19
C GLN A 30 -15.88 -1.66 -4.22
N VAL A 31 -16.40 -1.13 -3.11
CA VAL A 31 -15.61 -0.51 -2.05
C VAL A 31 -15.28 -1.58 -1.01
N LYS A 32 -14.44 -2.55 -1.39
CA LYS A 32 -13.72 -3.34 -0.39
C LYS A 32 -12.74 -2.38 0.30
N VAL A 33 -13.17 -1.78 1.41
CA VAL A 33 -12.21 -1.27 2.38
C VAL A 33 -11.43 -2.49 2.84
N GLU A 34 -10.18 -2.62 2.36
CA GLU A 34 -9.24 -3.68 2.73
C GLU A 34 -9.02 -3.66 4.25
N HIS A 35 -9.92 -4.31 4.99
CA HIS A 35 -9.69 -4.65 6.39
C HIS A 35 -8.73 -5.84 6.53
N GLN A 36 -8.29 -6.42 5.41
CA GLN A 36 -7.20 -7.37 5.34
C GLN A 36 -6.23 -6.87 4.29
N ARG A 37 -4.98 -6.63 4.70
CA ARG A 37 -3.87 -6.47 3.76
C ARG A 37 -3.93 -7.66 2.80
N PRO A 38 -3.83 -7.47 1.48
CA PRO A 38 -3.61 -8.57 0.55
C PRO A 38 -2.52 -9.47 1.11
N GLY A 39 -2.81 -10.77 1.24
CA GLY A 39 -1.78 -11.73 1.61
C GLY A 39 -0.65 -11.61 0.61
N GLY A 40 0.56 -11.32 1.08
CA GLY A 40 1.73 -11.18 0.23
C GLY A 40 1.98 -12.43 -0.64
N LEU A 41 2.93 -12.33 -1.55
CA LEU A 41 3.44 -13.47 -2.32
C LEU A 41 3.90 -14.60 -1.38
N PRO A 42 3.89 -15.87 -1.85
CA PRO A 42 4.49 -16.96 -1.10
C PRO A 42 5.91 -16.62 -0.66
N ARG A 43 6.24 -16.90 0.60
CA ARG A 43 7.55 -16.55 1.16
C ARG A 43 8.67 -17.23 0.39
N SER A 44 9.63 -16.44 -0.07
CA SER A 44 10.89 -16.95 -0.63
C SER A 44 11.76 -17.63 0.45
N ARG A 45 12.85 -18.30 0.03
CA ARG A 45 13.84 -18.89 0.97
C ARG A 45 14.43 -17.86 1.95
N ARG A 46 14.51 -16.59 1.54
CA ARG A 46 14.98 -15.47 2.38
C ARG A 46 13.83 -14.74 3.09
N GLN A 47 12.62 -15.32 3.09
CA GLN A 47 11.43 -14.84 3.80
C GLN A 47 10.85 -13.51 3.28
N HIS A 48 11.17 -13.10 2.04
CA HIS A 48 10.44 -12.02 1.36
C HIS A 48 9.08 -12.51 0.88
N ASP A 49 8.05 -11.68 1.03
CA ASP A 49 6.65 -11.95 0.66
C ASP A 49 6.05 -10.82 -0.19
N SER A 50 6.86 -9.90 -0.70
CA SER A 50 6.42 -8.86 -1.64
C SER A 50 7.60 -8.41 -2.52
N ILE A 51 7.28 -7.73 -3.62
CA ILE A 51 8.25 -7.15 -4.55
C ILE A 51 7.96 -5.65 -4.65
N TRP A 52 8.95 -4.83 -4.35
CA TRP A 52 8.90 -3.40 -4.58
C TRP A 52 9.44 -3.11 -5.97
N VAL A 53 8.57 -2.55 -6.81
CA VAL A 53 8.90 -2.20 -8.19
C VAL A 53 9.15 -0.70 -8.27
N ILE A 54 10.29 -0.34 -8.85
CA ILE A 54 10.67 1.05 -9.12
C ILE A 54 10.92 1.16 -10.61
N VAL A 55 10.24 2.08 -11.27
CA VAL A 55 10.34 2.29 -12.71
C VAL A 55 10.74 3.73 -12.97
N ASP A 56 11.78 3.91 -13.77
CA ASP A 56 12.14 5.19 -14.34
C ASP A 56 11.59 5.31 -15.77
N THR A 57 11.14 6.50 -16.13
CA THR A 57 10.47 6.82 -17.40
C THR A 57 11.38 6.67 -18.62
N MET A 58 12.70 6.64 -18.43
CA MET A 58 13.64 6.60 -19.53
C MET A 58 13.99 5.18 -19.97
N THR A 59 14.27 4.23 -19.07
CA THR A 59 14.69 2.85 -19.45
C THR A 59 14.80 1.80 -18.34
N ASN A 60 14.75 2.16 -17.06
CA ASN A 60 15.12 1.21 -15.99
C ASN A 60 13.92 0.77 -15.16
N SER A 61 13.93 -0.51 -14.78
CA SER A 61 12.98 -1.10 -13.84
C SER A 61 13.73 -1.96 -12.84
N ASP A 62 13.66 -1.60 -11.57
CA ASP A 62 14.24 -2.35 -10.47
C ASP A 62 13.14 -3.13 -9.73
N PHE A 63 13.44 -4.39 -9.44
CA PHE A 63 12.57 -5.31 -8.71
C PHE A 63 13.26 -5.74 -7.42
N LEU A 64 12.87 -5.11 -6.31
CA LEU A 64 13.48 -5.33 -5.01
C LEU A 64 12.61 -6.28 -4.17
N PRO A 65 13.11 -7.46 -3.76
CA PRO A 65 12.35 -8.33 -2.87
C PRO A 65 12.24 -7.69 -1.48
N VAL A 66 11.03 -7.57 -0.96
CA VAL A 66 10.73 -6.90 0.32
C VAL A 66 9.79 -7.75 1.17
N LYS A 67 9.57 -7.31 2.42
CA LYS A 67 8.55 -7.89 3.29
C LYS A 67 7.39 -6.94 3.45
N THR A 68 6.16 -7.45 3.50
CA THR A 68 4.94 -6.70 3.84
C THR A 68 4.99 -6.10 5.26
N THR A 69 5.93 -6.57 6.08
CA THR A 69 6.21 -6.07 7.43
C THR A 69 7.33 -5.03 7.49
N HIS A 70 8.03 -4.75 6.39
CA HIS A 70 9.07 -3.71 6.38
C HIS A 70 8.47 -2.35 6.74
N SER A 71 9.16 -1.64 7.61
CA SER A 71 8.85 -0.26 7.99
C SER A 71 9.31 0.72 6.91
N ALA A 72 8.84 1.97 6.98
CA ALA A 72 9.33 3.01 6.07
C ALA A 72 10.86 3.22 6.16
N GLU A 73 11.47 2.95 7.33
CA GLU A 73 12.92 3.01 7.52
C GLU A 73 13.66 1.88 6.80
N ASP A 74 13.11 0.67 6.81
CA ASP A 74 13.66 -0.46 6.06
C ASP A 74 13.66 -0.16 4.55
N TYR A 75 12.57 0.43 4.05
CA TYR A 75 12.48 0.90 2.66
C TYR A 75 13.51 1.99 2.36
N ALA A 76 13.73 2.95 3.26
CA ALA A 76 14.72 4.01 3.06
C ALA A 76 16.16 3.47 2.99
N ARG A 77 16.51 2.51 3.85
CA ARG A 77 17.83 1.86 3.80
C ARG A 77 18.04 1.16 2.46
N LEU A 78 17.05 0.37 2.03
CA LEU A 78 17.10 -0.35 0.77
C LEU A 78 17.14 0.60 -0.43
N TYR A 79 16.39 1.70 -0.37
CA TYR A 79 16.37 2.75 -1.40
C TYR A 79 17.74 3.37 -1.61
N ILE A 80 18.43 3.78 -0.54
CA ILE A 80 19.79 4.32 -0.67
C ILE A 80 20.74 3.28 -1.27
N GLN A 81 20.68 2.04 -0.76
CA GLN A 81 21.60 0.98 -1.14
C GLN A 81 21.43 0.54 -2.58
N GLU A 82 20.20 0.34 -3.03
CA GLU A 82 19.95 -0.31 -4.32
C GLU A 82 19.55 0.69 -5.40
N VAL A 83 18.94 1.82 -5.05
CA VAL A 83 18.43 2.79 -6.04
C VAL A 83 19.35 3.99 -6.14
N VAL A 84 19.50 4.76 -5.07
CA VAL A 84 20.29 6.02 -5.10
C VAL A 84 21.76 5.75 -5.41
N ARG A 85 22.32 4.66 -4.87
CA ARG A 85 23.70 4.24 -5.18
C ARG A 85 23.93 4.01 -6.68
N LEU A 86 22.95 3.42 -7.38
CA LEU A 86 23.09 2.98 -8.78
C LEU A 86 22.61 4.03 -9.78
N HIS A 87 21.54 4.76 -9.44
CA HIS A 87 20.81 5.64 -10.37
C HIS A 87 20.84 7.11 -9.94
N GLY A 88 21.31 7.40 -8.73
CA GLY A 88 21.20 8.73 -8.14
C GLY A 88 19.81 9.04 -7.60
N GLU A 89 19.68 10.24 -7.04
CA GLU A 89 18.43 10.73 -6.48
C GLU A 89 17.53 11.34 -7.59
N PRO A 90 16.29 10.88 -7.76
CA PRO A 90 15.36 11.47 -8.70
C PRO A 90 14.89 12.85 -8.22
N VAL A 91 14.44 13.69 -9.15
CA VAL A 91 13.84 15.00 -8.79
C VAL A 91 12.39 14.83 -8.32
N LEU A 92 11.69 13.84 -8.85
CA LEU A 92 10.28 13.58 -8.61
C LEU A 92 10.01 12.09 -8.49
N ILE A 93 9.29 11.70 -7.45
CA ILE A 93 8.81 10.33 -7.22
C ILE A 93 7.29 10.34 -7.21
N ILE A 94 6.70 9.46 -8.02
CA ILE A 94 5.27 9.14 -7.93
C ILE A 94 5.17 7.77 -7.24
N SER A 95 4.49 7.71 -6.10
CA SER A 95 4.31 6.47 -5.33
C SER A 95 2.83 6.21 -5.07
N ASP A 96 2.48 4.95 -4.84
CA ASP A 96 1.14 4.62 -4.37
C ASP A 96 0.90 5.09 -2.93
N ARG A 97 -0.30 4.84 -2.41
CA ARG A 97 -0.69 5.25 -1.05
C ARG A 97 -0.36 4.22 0.04
N GLY A 98 0.64 3.37 -0.18
CA GLY A 98 1.15 2.44 0.81
C GLY A 98 1.52 3.16 2.11
N ALA A 99 1.34 2.47 3.25
CA ALA A 99 1.62 3.04 4.58
C ALA A 99 3.08 3.53 4.69
N GLN A 100 4.01 2.82 4.04
CA GLN A 100 5.43 3.17 3.97
C GLN A 100 5.68 4.48 3.21
N PHE A 101 4.94 4.78 2.15
CA PHE A 101 5.15 5.97 1.30
C PHE A 101 4.34 7.19 1.77
N THR A 102 3.28 6.95 2.55
CA THR A 102 2.48 8.00 3.19
C THR A 102 3.05 8.44 4.55
N ALA A 103 3.92 7.62 5.16
CA ALA A 103 4.58 7.88 6.43
C ALA A 103 5.31 9.23 6.44
N GLN A 104 5.22 9.94 7.58
CA GLN A 104 5.93 11.22 7.76
C GLN A 104 7.45 11.06 7.60
N PHE A 105 8.00 9.96 8.13
CA PHE A 105 9.40 9.62 7.95
C PHE A 105 9.81 9.60 6.48
N TRP A 106 9.07 8.87 5.62
CA TRP A 106 9.39 8.74 4.20
C TRP A 106 9.36 10.10 3.49
N LYS A 107 8.35 10.92 3.77
CA LYS A 107 8.25 12.28 3.22
C LYS A 107 9.44 13.16 3.61
N SER A 108 9.83 13.13 4.89
CA SER A 108 10.98 13.88 5.38
C SER A 108 12.29 13.38 4.79
N PHE A 109 12.47 12.06 4.74
CA PHE A 109 13.64 11.40 4.15
C PHE A 109 13.84 11.83 2.68
N GLN A 110 12.81 11.73 1.85
CA GLN A 110 12.87 12.12 0.44
C GLN A 110 13.12 13.62 0.27
N LYS A 111 12.45 14.46 1.07
CA LYS A 111 12.70 15.91 1.06
C LYS A 111 14.15 16.26 1.41
N SER A 112 14.77 15.54 2.34
CA SER A 112 16.17 15.73 2.72
C SER A 112 17.15 15.31 1.62
N LEU A 113 16.79 14.34 0.77
CA LEU A 113 17.58 13.97 -0.40
C LEU A 113 17.40 14.94 -1.58
N GLY A 114 16.33 15.75 -1.57
CA GLY A 114 16.01 16.71 -2.62
C GLY A 114 14.87 16.27 -3.54
N SER A 115 14.27 15.10 -3.29
CA SER A 115 13.11 14.59 -4.00
C SER A 115 11.81 15.30 -3.60
N LYS A 116 10.96 15.52 -4.59
CA LYS A 116 9.52 15.75 -4.37
C LYS A 116 8.77 14.42 -4.49
N VAL A 117 7.88 14.13 -3.54
CA VAL A 117 7.03 12.93 -3.60
C VAL A 117 5.58 13.33 -3.85
N ASN A 118 5.00 12.78 -4.92
CA ASN A 118 3.57 12.83 -5.19
C ASN A 118 2.96 11.43 -4.98
N LEU A 119 1.76 11.39 -4.42
CA LEU A 119 1.01 10.16 -4.27
C LEU A 119 0.05 10.01 -5.46
N SER A 120 -0.01 8.81 -6.05
CA SER A 120 -0.99 8.50 -7.09
C SER A 120 -2.42 8.62 -6.53
N THR A 121 -3.38 8.70 -7.44
CA THR A 121 -4.81 8.71 -7.09
C THR A 121 -5.19 7.34 -6.52
N ALA A 122 -6.04 7.33 -5.49
CA ALA A 122 -6.56 6.06 -4.98
C ALA A 122 -7.48 5.43 -6.03
N PHE A 123 -7.38 4.12 -6.21
CA PHE A 123 -8.27 3.32 -7.07
C PHE A 123 -8.20 3.59 -8.59
N HIS A 124 -7.14 4.25 -9.09
CA HIS A 124 -6.89 4.38 -10.53
C HIS A 124 -5.49 3.85 -10.89
N PRO A 125 -5.37 2.57 -11.29
CA PRO A 125 -4.09 1.97 -11.70
C PRO A 125 -3.57 2.44 -13.07
N GLN A 126 -4.19 3.47 -13.67
CA GLN A 126 -3.67 4.16 -14.86
C GLN A 126 -3.22 5.57 -14.44
N THR A 127 -1.94 5.70 -14.10
CA THR A 127 -1.20 6.98 -14.06
C THR A 127 0.20 6.73 -14.55
#